data_AF-A0AAU6TSY4-F1
#
_entry.id   AF-A0AAU6TSY4-F1
#
_cell.length_a   1.000
_cell.length_b   1.000
_cell.length_c   1.000
_cell.angle_alpha   90.00
_cell.angle_beta   90.00
_cell.angle_gamma   90.00
#
_symmetry.space_group_name_H-M   'P 1'
#
loop_
_entity.id
_entity.type
_entity.pdbx_description
1 polymer ?
#
loop_
_entity_poly.entity_id
_entity_poly.type
_entity_poly.pdbx_seq_one_letter_code
_entity_poly.pdbx_strand_id
1 'polypeptide(L)'
;MNDKNYEIDELLKVKDLRKASVFVFFMSTEPRFEWVENKYFSGDRNDKSRLRDLINEVIGMANSNYNDLTNKVLNHVNNNLISIEKFEWIKEDSIASAYCWVMLNNIKPVTAINDKYTHVIQQVTVLKPDASRWLGDNEFINLSVSQQIKHIKRKFGIKDNHVSTEEMYRDFQTVFDHINLRLGEKENVINMLKDEWIKSFTVVKNIKWLSKDDDDACNWIWDYICNYSVDNIKIPVWPLRFFNPESSGDKYICFYAALRAWNDNPGGKKYFLYSLKKAWQQRSFRKKQKNKKTLSCSLDDEVKKHLEELAETYEMTITDLVTRLIENEYRTPKK
;
A
#
# COMPACT_ATOMS: atom_id res chain seq x y z
N MET A 1 33.56 -11.69 28.97
CA MET A 1 33.48 -10.36 28.32
C MET A 1 32.03 -9.92 28.41
N ASN A 2 31.73 -8.81 29.08
CA ASN A 2 30.34 -8.38 29.33
C ASN A 2 29.61 -8.12 28.01
N ASP A 3 28.55 -8.87 27.74
CA ASP A 3 27.68 -8.77 26.55
C ASP A 3 27.26 -7.31 26.26
N LYS A 4 27.04 -6.52 27.32
CA LYS A 4 26.69 -5.09 27.26
C LYS A 4 27.75 -4.21 26.58
N ASN A 5 29.03 -4.47 26.81
CA ASN A 5 30.10 -3.69 26.19
C ASN A 5 30.21 -3.99 24.69
N TYR A 6 29.85 -5.22 24.29
CA TYR A 6 29.78 -5.62 22.89
C TYR A 6 28.60 -4.94 22.18
N GLU A 7 27.41 -4.93 22.76
CA GLU A 7 26.24 -4.32 22.12
C GLU A 7 26.37 -2.80 21.91
N ILE A 8 27.00 -2.10 22.85
CA ILE A 8 27.32 -0.67 22.72
C ILE A 8 28.34 -0.44 21.59
N ASP A 9 29.39 -1.27 21.52
CA ASP A 9 30.40 -1.19 20.45
C ASP A 9 29.78 -1.44 19.06
N GLU A 10 28.86 -2.41 18.94
CA GLU A 10 28.12 -2.66 17.70
C GLU A 10 27.22 -1.47 17.29
N LEU A 11 26.58 -0.83 18.28
CA LEU A 11 25.74 0.36 18.08
C LEU A 11 26.59 1.56 17.62
N LEU A 12 27.75 1.78 18.23
CA LEU A 12 28.71 2.84 17.85
C LEU A 12 29.29 2.64 16.44
N LYS A 13 29.49 1.38 16.04
CA LYS A 13 29.90 1.04 14.67
C LYS A 13 28.78 1.25 13.66
N VAL A 14 27.53 1.38 14.12
CA VAL A 14 26.30 1.46 13.32
C VAL A 14 26.28 0.30 12.32
N LYS A 15 26.46 -0.93 12.82
CA LYS A 15 26.41 -2.13 11.96
C LYS A 15 25.00 -2.39 11.43
N ASP A 16 23.99 -2.11 12.25
CA ASP A 16 22.58 -2.14 11.88
C ASP A 16 22.00 -0.72 11.94
N LEU A 17 21.65 -0.18 10.77
CA LEU A 17 21.06 1.16 10.64
C LEU A 17 19.67 1.25 11.29
N ARG A 18 18.86 0.18 11.23
CA ARG A 18 17.53 0.16 11.85
C ARG A 18 17.66 0.22 13.36
N LYS A 19 18.55 -0.59 13.92
CA LYS A 19 18.86 -0.57 15.36
C LYS A 19 19.34 0.81 15.82
N ALA A 20 20.28 1.41 15.10
CA ALA A 20 20.79 2.75 15.40
C ALA A 20 19.70 3.83 15.31
N SER A 21 18.90 3.82 14.24
CA SER A 21 17.78 4.73 14.04
C SER A 21 16.77 4.67 15.19
N VAL A 22 16.34 3.46 15.56
CA VAL A 22 15.35 3.26 16.63
C VAL A 22 15.93 3.67 17.98
N PHE A 23 17.20 3.36 18.25
CA PHE A 23 17.89 3.80 19.46
C PHE A 23 17.92 5.33 19.57
N VAL A 24 18.39 6.04 18.54
CA VAL A 24 18.48 7.51 18.54
C VAL A 24 17.09 8.13 18.68
N PHE A 25 16.08 7.58 18.01
CA PHE A 25 14.69 8.03 18.14
C PHE A 25 14.20 7.94 19.58
N PHE A 26 14.31 6.77 20.24
CA PHE A 26 13.83 6.63 21.62
C PHE A 26 14.62 7.51 22.60
N MET A 27 15.94 7.65 22.41
CA MET A 27 16.72 8.61 23.18
C MET A 27 16.21 10.04 22.99
N SER A 28 15.85 10.44 21.76
CA SER A 28 15.33 11.78 21.46
C SER A 28 13.95 12.08 22.06
N THR A 29 13.18 11.06 22.45
CA THR A 29 11.87 11.26 23.11
C THR A 29 12.00 11.63 24.58
N GLU A 30 13.20 11.55 25.14
CA GLU A 30 13.47 12.00 26.50
C GLU A 30 13.72 13.51 26.53
N PRO A 31 13.03 14.29 27.41
CA PRO A 31 13.17 15.75 27.45
C PRO A 31 14.61 16.25 27.58
N ARG A 32 15.49 15.48 28.25
CA ARG A 32 16.90 15.84 28.45
C ARG A 32 17.76 15.67 27.17
N PHE A 33 17.24 14.97 26.18
CA PHE A 33 17.85 14.72 24.88
C PHE A 33 17.06 15.39 23.75
N GLU A 34 16.25 16.41 24.04
CA GLU A 34 15.53 17.20 23.02
C GLU A 34 16.48 17.81 21.97
N TRP A 35 17.73 18.07 22.32
CA TRP A 35 18.74 18.51 21.35
C TRP A 35 19.10 17.41 20.31
N VAL A 36 19.02 16.13 20.70
CA VAL A 36 19.20 14.97 19.79
C VAL A 36 18.11 14.99 18.76
N GLU A 37 16.88 15.32 19.15
CA GLU A 37 15.74 15.42 18.24
C GLU A 37 16.02 16.41 17.11
N ASN A 38 16.43 17.63 17.45
CA ASN A 38 16.75 18.67 16.47
C ASN A 38 17.90 18.24 15.53
N LYS A 39 18.93 17.59 16.08
CA LYS A 39 20.04 17.05 15.29
C LYS A 39 19.72 15.72 14.60
N TYR A 40 18.64 15.02 14.92
CA TYR A 40 18.31 13.77 14.25
C TYR A 40 17.46 14.05 13.02
N PHE A 41 16.38 14.82 13.19
CA PHE A 41 15.40 15.06 12.13
C PHE A 41 15.77 16.18 11.15
N SER A 42 16.85 16.94 11.38
CA SER A 42 17.35 17.95 10.43
C SER A 42 18.21 17.40 9.28
N GLY A 43 18.34 16.08 9.14
CA GLY A 43 19.18 15.46 8.10
C GLY A 43 18.64 14.12 7.63
N ASP A 44 19.41 13.46 6.76
CA ASP A 44 19.03 12.15 6.26
C ASP A 44 19.07 11.11 7.38
N ARG A 45 17.92 10.47 7.64
CA ARG A 45 17.78 9.40 8.64
C ARG A 45 18.62 8.16 8.33
N ASN A 46 19.10 8.00 7.09
CA ASN A 46 19.99 6.91 6.69
C ASN A 46 21.48 7.30 6.73
N ASP A 47 21.83 8.52 7.15
CA ASP A 47 23.22 8.95 7.29
C ASP A 47 23.90 8.23 8.46
N LYS A 48 24.72 7.23 8.10
CA LYS A 48 25.47 6.41 9.05
C LYS A 48 26.45 7.22 9.90
N SER A 49 27.10 8.23 9.32
CA SER A 49 28.07 9.07 10.06
C SER A 49 27.34 9.88 11.10
N ARG A 50 26.24 10.52 10.70
CA ARG A 50 25.39 11.31 11.59
C ARG A 50 24.82 10.47 12.73
N LEU A 51 24.29 9.28 12.44
CA LEU A 51 23.81 8.35 13.48
C LEU A 51 24.93 8.01 14.46
N ARG A 52 26.13 7.71 13.97
CA ARG A 52 27.29 7.43 14.83
C ARG A 52 27.64 8.61 15.72
N ASP A 53 27.65 9.81 15.19
CA ASP A 53 27.98 11.03 15.94
C ASP A 53 26.93 11.28 17.04
N LEU A 54 25.65 11.14 16.73
CA LEU A 54 24.56 11.25 17.71
C LEU A 54 24.67 10.21 18.82
N ILE A 55 24.96 8.95 18.46
CA ILE A 55 25.13 7.87 19.45
C ILE A 55 26.34 8.16 20.35
N ASN A 56 27.47 8.60 19.77
CA ASN A 56 28.66 8.99 20.53
C ASN A 56 28.36 10.13 21.51
N GLU A 57 27.64 11.16 21.08
CA GLU A 57 27.28 12.29 21.95
C GLU A 57 26.33 11.85 23.07
N VAL A 58 25.32 11.03 22.75
CA VAL A 58 24.35 10.50 23.73
C VAL A 58 25.03 9.61 24.77
N ILE A 59 25.91 8.70 24.35
CA ILE A 59 26.66 7.81 25.24
C ILE A 59 27.74 8.58 26.00
N GLY A 60 28.40 9.55 25.37
CA GLY A 60 29.46 10.35 25.99
C GLY A 60 28.95 11.27 27.11
N MET A 61 27.71 11.74 27.04
CA MET A 61 27.06 12.50 28.12
C MET A 61 26.61 11.61 29.30
N ALA A 62 26.73 10.28 29.16
CA ALA A 62 26.19 9.36 30.13
C ALA A 62 27.08 9.15 31.37
N ASN A 63 27.04 10.06 32.35
CA ASN A 63 27.54 9.77 33.71
C ASN A 63 26.69 8.67 34.39
N SER A 64 27.13 8.11 35.53
CA SER A 64 26.63 6.85 36.15
C SER A 64 25.10 6.55 36.11
N ASN A 65 24.21 7.54 36.15
CA ASN A 65 22.75 7.36 36.01
C ASN A 65 22.25 7.15 34.56
N TYR A 66 23.00 7.58 33.56
CA TYR A 66 22.63 7.52 32.13
C TYR A 66 23.09 6.23 31.46
N ASN A 67 24.04 5.50 32.07
CA ASN A 67 24.27 4.10 31.74
C ASN A 67 22.97 3.31 31.89
N ASP A 68 22.14 3.62 32.89
CA ASP A 68 20.86 2.92 33.09
C ASP A 68 19.85 3.22 31.97
N LEU A 69 19.64 4.48 31.60
CA LEU A 69 18.74 4.84 30.48
C LEU A 69 19.24 4.30 29.13
N THR A 70 20.53 4.49 28.83
CA THR A 70 21.15 3.96 27.61
C THR A 70 20.98 2.45 27.52
N ASN A 71 21.26 1.73 28.62
CA ASN A 71 21.07 0.28 28.69
C ASN A 71 19.60 -0.11 28.55
N LYS A 72 18.67 0.65 29.12
CA LYS A 72 17.23 0.41 28.99
C LYS A 72 16.73 0.58 27.57
N VAL A 73 17.10 1.67 26.90
CA VAL A 73 16.73 1.89 25.49
C VAL A 73 17.39 0.86 24.59
N LEU A 74 18.67 0.56 24.81
CA LEU A 74 19.36 -0.49 24.06
C LEU A 74 18.69 -1.86 24.24
N ASN A 75 18.36 -2.24 25.48
CA ASN A 75 17.62 -3.47 25.78
C ASN A 75 16.22 -3.45 25.15
N HIS A 76 15.53 -2.31 25.15
CA HIS A 76 14.25 -2.15 24.47
C HIS A 76 14.39 -2.39 22.97
N VAL A 77 15.37 -1.77 22.31
CA VAL A 77 15.61 -1.93 20.87
C VAL A 77 15.96 -3.38 20.55
N ASN A 78 16.89 -3.99 21.29
CA ASN A 78 17.31 -5.38 21.09
C ASN A 78 16.17 -6.38 21.22
N ASN A 79 15.28 -6.16 22.20
CA ASN A 79 14.21 -7.10 22.47
C ASN A 79 12.95 -6.85 21.64
N ASN A 80 12.80 -5.70 20.98
CA ASN A 80 11.55 -5.29 20.31
C ASN A 80 11.71 -4.87 18.84
N LEU A 81 12.93 -4.85 18.30
CA LEU A 81 13.15 -4.67 16.86
C LEU A 81 12.92 -6.00 16.15
N ILE A 82 11.96 -6.03 15.23
CA ILE A 82 11.64 -7.24 14.47
C ILE A 82 12.68 -7.50 13.37
N SER A 83 12.99 -8.78 13.12
CA SER A 83 13.92 -9.20 12.06
C SER A 83 13.52 -8.63 10.69
N ILE A 84 14.51 -8.26 9.89
CA ILE A 84 14.30 -7.73 8.53
C ILE A 84 13.59 -8.73 7.61
N GLU A 85 13.82 -10.03 7.83
CA GLU A 85 13.24 -11.13 7.05
C GLU A 85 11.70 -11.14 7.12
N LYS A 86 11.13 -10.66 8.24
CA LYS A 86 9.67 -10.57 8.41
C LYS A 86 9.01 -9.58 7.45
N PHE A 87 9.79 -8.67 6.86
CA PHE A 87 9.33 -7.69 5.87
C PHE A 87 9.56 -8.11 4.41
N GLU A 88 10.20 -9.25 4.13
CA GLU A 88 10.55 -9.66 2.76
C GLU A 88 9.33 -9.71 1.85
N TRP A 89 8.24 -10.33 2.30
CA TRP A 89 6.99 -10.42 1.53
C TRP A 89 6.36 -9.06 1.21
N ILE A 90 6.68 -8.02 1.99
CA ILE A 90 6.23 -6.64 1.73
C ILE A 90 7.17 -6.01 0.70
N LYS A 91 8.47 -6.16 0.90
CA LYS A 91 9.53 -5.57 0.06
C LYS A 91 9.51 -6.11 -1.37
N GLU A 92 9.25 -7.41 -1.53
CA GLU A 92 9.30 -8.10 -2.82
C GLU A 92 8.06 -7.90 -3.67
N ASP A 93 6.95 -7.44 -3.07
CA ASP A 93 5.68 -7.19 -3.77
C ASP A 93 5.25 -5.73 -3.57
N SER A 94 5.39 -4.93 -4.64
CA SER A 94 5.00 -3.51 -4.63
C SER A 94 3.53 -3.30 -4.23
N ILE A 95 2.63 -4.23 -4.55
CA ILE A 95 1.22 -4.14 -4.16
C ILE A 95 1.08 -4.45 -2.66
N ALA A 96 1.87 -5.38 -2.12
CA ALA A 96 1.92 -5.65 -0.67
C ALA A 96 2.44 -4.44 0.09
N SER A 97 3.46 -3.75 -0.43
CA SER A 97 3.98 -2.49 0.11
C SER A 97 2.89 -1.41 0.19
N ALA A 98 2.20 -1.16 -0.93
CA ALA A 98 1.11 -0.19 -0.97
C ALA A 98 -0.07 -0.58 -0.06
N TYR A 99 -0.40 -1.87 0.01
CA TYR A 99 -1.43 -2.39 0.91
C TYR A 99 -1.06 -2.17 2.38
N CYS A 100 0.16 -2.55 2.79
CA CYS A 100 0.61 -2.40 4.17
C CYS A 100 0.66 -0.94 4.61
N TRP A 101 1.09 -0.04 3.72
CA TRP A 101 1.05 1.40 3.98
C TRP A 101 -0.38 1.88 4.28
N VAL A 102 -1.36 1.47 3.47
CA VAL A 102 -2.76 1.79 3.73
C VAL A 102 -3.25 1.20 5.06
N MET A 103 -2.94 -0.06 5.32
CA MET A 103 -3.41 -0.74 6.53
C MET A 103 -2.82 -0.15 7.81
N LEU A 104 -1.55 0.29 7.78
CA LEU A 104 -0.92 1.04 8.87
C LEU A 104 -1.70 2.30 9.23
N ASN A 105 -2.22 2.99 8.22
CA ASN A 105 -3.05 4.19 8.39
C ASN A 105 -4.49 3.89 8.85
N ASN A 106 -4.93 2.63 8.77
CA ASN A 106 -6.21 2.21 9.32
C ASN A 106 -6.13 1.79 10.79
N ILE A 107 -4.93 1.78 11.39
CA ILE A 107 -4.77 1.43 12.80
C ILE A 107 -5.40 2.55 13.64
N LYS A 108 -6.66 2.35 14.05
CA LYS A 108 -7.41 3.26 14.91
C LYS A 108 -7.11 3.01 16.38
N PRO A 109 -7.20 4.04 17.24
CA PRO A 109 -7.13 3.84 18.69
C PRO A 109 -8.32 2.99 19.13
N VAL A 110 -8.12 2.15 20.16
CA VAL A 110 -9.20 1.39 20.79
C VAL A 110 -10.08 2.37 21.57
N THR A 111 -11.02 3.03 20.89
CA THR A 111 -12.18 3.63 21.57
C THR A 111 -13.19 2.52 21.76
N ALA A 112 -13.62 2.28 22.99
CA ALA A 112 -14.65 1.32 23.33
C ALA A 112 -15.99 1.75 22.70
N ILE A 113 -16.23 1.41 21.43
CA ILE A 113 -17.53 1.24 20.78
C ILE A 113 -17.28 0.29 19.60
N ASN A 114 -18.07 -0.77 19.55
CA ASN A 114 -18.14 -1.78 18.50
C ASN A 114 -18.17 -1.17 17.09
N ASP A 115 -17.12 -1.37 16.31
CA ASP A 115 -17.19 -1.34 14.85
C ASP A 115 -16.57 -2.61 14.27
N LYS A 116 -17.26 -3.23 13.31
CA LYS A 116 -16.89 -4.53 12.72
C LYS A 116 -15.50 -4.58 12.08
N TYR A 117 -14.86 -3.42 11.82
CA TYR A 117 -13.52 -3.31 11.26
C TYR A 117 -12.41 -3.24 12.32
N THR A 118 -12.78 -2.95 13.57
CA THR A 118 -11.85 -2.99 14.70
C THR A 118 -11.60 -4.41 15.21
N HIS A 119 -12.40 -5.42 14.85
CA HIS A 119 -12.17 -6.81 15.27
C HIS A 119 -10.84 -7.42 14.80
N VAL A 120 -10.29 -6.96 13.67
CA VAL A 120 -9.05 -7.51 13.10
C VAL A 120 -7.84 -7.15 13.97
N ILE A 121 -7.83 -5.97 14.61
CA ILE A 121 -6.77 -5.53 15.53
C ILE A 121 -7.18 -5.71 17.01
N GLN A 122 -8.49 -5.72 17.33
CA GLN A 122 -9.01 -5.89 18.70
C GLN A 122 -8.78 -7.28 19.28
N GLN A 123 -8.47 -8.30 18.47
CA GLN A 123 -8.03 -9.60 19.01
C GLN A 123 -6.59 -9.58 19.51
N VAL A 124 -5.87 -8.45 19.40
CA VAL A 124 -4.78 -8.14 20.31
C VAL A 124 -5.40 -7.60 21.60
N THR A 125 -5.85 -8.55 22.41
CA THR A 125 -6.36 -8.41 23.78
C THR A 125 -5.66 -7.27 24.52
N VAL A 126 -6.43 -6.26 24.95
CA VAL A 126 -6.13 -5.39 26.10
C VAL A 126 -4.65 -5.02 26.24
N LEU A 127 -4.09 -4.31 25.26
CA LEU A 127 -2.74 -3.74 25.40
C LEU A 127 -2.82 -2.48 26.27
N LYS A 128 -2.68 -2.65 27.58
CA LYS A 128 -1.92 -1.65 28.33
C LYS A 128 -0.46 -1.86 27.95
N PRO A 129 0.29 -0.82 27.54
CA PRO A 129 1.75 -0.92 27.51
C PRO A 129 2.19 -1.53 28.85
N ASP A 130 3.25 -2.34 28.87
CA ASP A 130 3.88 -2.57 30.16
C ASP A 130 4.22 -1.18 30.69
N ALA A 131 3.51 -0.74 31.74
CA ALA A 131 4.03 0.24 32.65
C ALA A 131 5.14 -0.44 33.45
N SER A 132 6.14 -0.93 32.74
CA SER A 132 7.50 -0.91 33.19
C SER A 132 7.77 0.60 33.37
N ARG A 133 7.49 1.08 34.59
CA ARG A 133 7.44 2.47 35.09
C ARG A 133 8.76 3.26 34.91
N TRP A 134 9.59 2.88 33.95
CA TRP A 134 10.98 3.34 33.81
C TRP A 134 11.09 4.71 33.13
N LEU A 135 10.03 5.13 32.44
CA LEU A 135 9.87 6.42 31.77
C LEU A 135 8.50 7.01 32.12
N GLY A 136 8.21 7.10 33.42
CA GLY A 136 6.89 7.49 33.96
C GLY A 136 6.31 8.79 33.39
N ASP A 137 7.15 9.64 32.80
CA ASP A 137 6.77 10.94 32.22
C ASP A 137 7.04 11.05 30.70
N ASN A 138 7.49 10.00 30.00
CA ASN A 138 7.71 10.08 28.55
C ASN A 138 6.36 10.06 27.82
N GLU A 139 5.92 11.24 27.38
CA GLU A 139 4.64 11.45 26.70
C GLU A 139 4.45 10.53 25.50
N PHE A 140 5.50 10.19 24.75
CA PHE A 140 5.41 9.34 23.55
C PHE A 140 5.00 7.91 23.89
N ILE A 141 5.58 7.33 24.94
CA ILE A 141 5.36 5.94 25.33
C ILE A 141 3.91 5.70 25.78
N ASN A 142 3.27 6.73 26.34
CA ASN A 142 1.91 6.68 26.82
C ASN A 142 0.85 6.93 25.72
N LEU A 143 1.27 7.25 24.50
CA LEU A 143 0.37 7.44 23.35
C LEU A 143 -0.24 6.10 22.89
N SER A 144 -1.49 6.14 22.43
CA SER A 144 -2.05 5.01 21.68
C SER A 144 -1.25 4.76 20.39
N VAL A 145 -1.28 3.54 19.86
CA VAL A 145 -0.56 3.19 18.61
C VAL A 145 -0.87 4.17 17.47
N SER A 146 -2.12 4.56 17.30
CA SER A 146 -2.52 5.54 16.29
C SER A 146 -1.89 6.93 16.48
N GLN A 147 -1.71 7.35 17.73
CA GLN A 147 -1.05 8.61 18.07
C GLN A 147 0.47 8.49 17.91
N GLN A 148 1.07 7.35 18.26
CA GLN A 148 2.48 7.07 17.99
C GLN A 148 2.78 7.13 16.48
N ILE A 149 1.95 6.48 15.65
CA ILE A 149 2.08 6.53 14.17
C ILE A 149 2.08 7.98 13.68
N LYS A 150 1.12 8.80 14.13
CA LYS A 150 1.05 10.22 13.77
C LYS A 150 2.28 10.99 14.24
N HIS A 151 2.74 10.73 15.47
CA HIS A 151 3.92 11.36 16.04
C HIS A 151 5.17 11.03 15.20
N ILE A 152 5.41 9.74 14.93
CA ILE A 152 6.54 9.25 14.14
C ILE A 152 6.51 9.89 12.73
N LYS A 153 5.36 9.83 12.04
CA LYS A 153 5.21 10.43 10.71
C LYS A 153 5.58 11.91 10.71
N ARG A 154 5.06 12.67 11.67
CA ARG A 154 5.35 14.10 11.82
C ARG A 154 6.84 14.35 12.00
N LYS A 155 7.51 13.58 12.87
CA LYS A 155 8.94 13.76 13.15
C LYS A 155 9.81 13.41 11.93
N PHE A 156 9.49 12.34 11.22
CA PHE A 156 10.22 11.92 10.02
C PHE A 156 9.79 12.64 8.72
N GLY A 157 8.84 13.59 8.78
CA GLY A 157 8.32 14.27 7.59
C GLY A 157 7.63 13.34 6.59
N ILE A 158 7.09 12.21 7.06
CA ILE A 158 6.42 11.20 6.23
C ILE A 158 5.03 11.71 5.85
N LYS A 159 4.78 11.82 4.55
CA LYS A 159 3.49 12.20 3.99
C LYS A 159 2.47 11.08 4.14
N ASP A 160 1.18 11.42 4.16
CA ASP A 160 0.11 10.41 4.18
C ASP A 160 -0.12 9.78 2.81
N ASN A 161 0.08 10.55 1.74
CA ASN A 161 -0.02 10.09 0.36
C ASN A 161 1.36 9.92 -0.27
N HIS A 162 1.53 8.81 -0.99
CA HIS A 162 2.79 8.46 -1.63
C HIS A 162 2.64 8.34 -3.14
N VAL A 163 3.72 8.68 -3.85
CA VAL A 163 3.80 8.53 -5.31
C VAL A 163 4.33 7.14 -5.66
N SER A 164 5.38 6.68 -4.98
CA SER A 164 6.08 5.42 -5.28
C SER A 164 5.88 4.36 -4.19
N THR A 165 5.94 3.09 -4.60
CA THR A 165 5.79 1.95 -3.68
C THR A 165 7.03 1.69 -2.82
N GLU A 166 8.20 2.08 -3.31
CA GLU A 166 9.46 2.04 -2.59
C GLU A 166 9.41 2.99 -1.38
N GLU A 167 8.84 4.19 -1.57
CA GLU A 167 8.60 5.11 -0.47
C GLU A 167 7.61 4.54 0.54
N MET A 168 6.51 3.93 0.07
CA MET A 168 5.51 3.28 0.93
C MET A 168 6.13 2.17 1.79
N TYR A 169 6.96 1.30 1.21
CA TYR A 169 7.68 0.26 1.95
C TYR A 169 8.61 0.85 3.00
N ARG A 170 9.48 1.77 2.58
CA ARG A 170 10.48 2.41 3.43
C ARG A 170 9.81 3.13 4.60
N ASP A 171 8.73 3.86 4.35
CA ASP A 171 8.03 4.64 5.35
C ASP A 171 7.16 3.75 6.25
N PHE A 172 6.56 2.67 5.71
CA PHE A 172 5.93 1.61 6.51
C PHE A 172 6.93 1.00 7.50
N GLN A 173 8.08 0.54 7.02
CA GLN A 173 9.12 -0.04 7.86
C GLN A 173 9.62 0.94 8.92
N THR A 174 9.88 2.19 8.51
CA THR A 174 10.30 3.24 9.43
C THR A 174 9.26 3.40 10.54
N VAL A 175 7.98 3.54 10.21
CA VAL A 175 6.96 3.68 11.25
C VAL A 175 6.89 2.43 12.12
N PHE A 176 6.85 1.24 11.52
CA PHE A 176 6.71 -0.03 12.24
C PHE A 176 7.85 -0.31 13.23
N ASP A 177 9.08 0.04 12.85
CA ASP A 177 10.26 -0.12 13.68
C ASP A 177 10.22 0.79 14.93
N HIS A 178 9.71 2.02 14.77
CA HIS A 178 9.70 3.05 15.81
C HIS A 178 8.44 3.05 16.68
N ILE A 179 7.40 2.29 16.33
CA ILE A 179 6.26 2.09 17.23
C ILE A 179 6.76 1.34 18.48
N ASN A 180 6.36 1.85 19.65
CA ASN A 180 6.61 1.22 20.93
C ASN A 180 5.61 0.07 21.19
N LEU A 181 5.90 -1.08 20.60
CA LEU A 181 5.22 -2.36 20.81
C LEU A 181 6.26 -3.41 21.20
N ARG A 182 5.83 -4.39 22.00
CA ARG A 182 6.63 -5.58 22.31
C ARG A 182 6.87 -6.40 21.05
N LEU A 183 7.96 -7.18 20.99
CA LEU A 183 8.25 -8.05 19.84
C LEU A 183 7.06 -8.93 19.45
N GLY A 184 6.46 -9.64 20.41
CA GLY A 184 5.31 -10.50 20.14
C GLY A 184 4.10 -9.73 19.57
N GLU A 185 3.91 -8.47 19.96
CA GLU A 185 2.84 -7.62 19.42
C GLU A 185 3.16 -7.19 17.99
N LYS A 186 4.41 -6.81 17.70
CA LYS A 186 4.87 -6.52 16.34
C LYS A 186 4.75 -7.75 15.44
N GLU A 187 5.13 -8.93 15.92
CA GLU A 187 4.97 -10.18 15.19
C GLU A 187 3.50 -10.51 14.91
N ASN A 188 2.61 -10.29 15.89
CA ASN A 188 1.19 -10.47 15.69
C ASN A 188 0.64 -9.53 14.61
N VAL A 189 1.01 -8.24 14.64
CA VAL A 189 0.55 -7.28 13.63
C VAL A 189 1.06 -7.65 12.24
N ILE A 190 2.36 -7.99 12.08
CA ILE A 190 2.90 -8.29 10.75
C ILE A 190 2.33 -9.60 10.19
N ASN A 191 2.12 -10.62 11.03
CA ASN A 191 1.52 -11.88 10.61
C ASN A 191 0.05 -11.69 10.23
N MET A 192 -0.70 -10.91 11.02
CA MET A 192 -2.08 -10.55 10.71
C MET A 192 -2.18 -9.80 9.37
N LEU A 193 -1.29 -8.83 9.12
CA LEU A 193 -1.24 -8.12 7.83
C LEU A 193 -0.95 -9.10 6.69
N LYS A 194 -0.05 -10.06 6.89
CA LYS A 194 0.27 -11.10 5.91
C LYS A 194 -0.92 -12.03 5.65
N ASP A 195 -1.64 -12.43 6.69
CA ASP A 195 -2.82 -13.29 6.56
C ASP A 195 -3.95 -12.60 5.81
N GLU A 196 -4.24 -11.34 6.14
CA GLU A 196 -5.25 -10.54 5.43
C GLU A 196 -4.84 -10.25 3.98
N TRP A 197 -3.55 -10.01 3.75
CA TRP A 197 -2.98 -9.93 2.41
C TRP A 197 -3.23 -11.21 1.61
N ILE A 198 -2.89 -12.38 2.16
CA ILE A 198 -3.09 -13.68 1.51
C ILE A 198 -4.59 -13.95 1.26
N LYS A 199 -5.46 -13.69 2.24
CA LYS A 199 -6.92 -13.82 2.08
C LYS A 199 -7.45 -12.93 0.96
N SER A 200 -6.90 -11.74 0.79
CA SER A 200 -7.37 -10.78 -0.22
C SER A 200 -7.27 -11.30 -1.66
N PHE A 201 -6.36 -12.24 -1.97
CA PHE A 201 -6.24 -12.85 -3.30
C PHE A 201 -7.46 -13.69 -3.69
N THR A 202 -8.15 -14.27 -2.70
CA THR A 202 -9.38 -15.05 -2.96
C THR A 202 -10.55 -14.14 -3.36
N VAL A 203 -10.57 -12.91 -2.84
CA VAL A 203 -11.62 -11.92 -3.04
C VAL A 203 -11.36 -11.06 -4.28
N VAL A 204 -10.11 -10.62 -4.45
CA VAL A 204 -9.67 -9.76 -5.55
C VAL A 204 -8.82 -10.59 -6.50
N LYS A 205 -9.49 -11.20 -7.49
CA LYS A 205 -8.83 -11.92 -8.57
C LYS A 205 -8.17 -10.95 -9.55
N ASN A 206 -7.08 -11.39 -10.16
CA ASN A 206 -6.43 -10.63 -11.23
C ASN A 206 -7.42 -10.39 -12.39
N ILE A 207 -7.54 -9.13 -12.78
CA ILE A 207 -8.39 -8.69 -13.88
C ILE A 207 -7.65 -8.97 -15.19
N LYS A 208 -8.11 -9.96 -15.96
CA LYS A 208 -7.42 -10.49 -17.16
C LYS A 208 -7.03 -9.43 -18.21
N TRP A 209 -7.78 -8.34 -18.32
CA TRP A 209 -7.54 -7.30 -19.32
C TRP A 209 -6.60 -6.19 -18.84
N LEU A 210 -6.24 -6.17 -17.55
CA LEU A 210 -5.42 -5.14 -16.95
C LEU A 210 -4.00 -5.68 -16.76
N SER A 211 -3.03 -5.06 -17.42
CA SER A 211 -1.60 -5.32 -17.24
C SER A 211 -0.90 -4.07 -16.72
N LYS A 212 0.20 -4.23 -15.98
CA LYS A 212 1.05 -3.12 -15.51
C LYS A 212 1.64 -2.31 -16.67
N ASP A 213 1.84 -2.94 -17.82
CA ASP A 213 2.45 -2.33 -19.01
C ASP A 213 1.42 -1.71 -19.99
N ASP A 214 0.13 -1.77 -19.67
CA ASP A 214 -0.92 -1.15 -20.47
C ASP A 214 -1.28 0.23 -19.89
N ASP A 215 -0.60 1.27 -20.38
CA ASP A 215 -0.80 2.65 -19.95
C ASP A 215 -2.26 3.11 -20.08
N ASP A 216 -2.95 2.71 -21.17
CA ASP A 216 -4.33 3.11 -21.42
C ASP A 216 -5.28 2.48 -20.40
N ALA A 217 -5.09 1.19 -20.10
CA ALA A 217 -5.86 0.49 -19.09
C ALA A 217 -5.57 1.00 -17.67
N CYS A 218 -4.30 1.22 -17.34
CA CYS A 218 -3.87 1.69 -16.02
C CYS A 218 -4.36 3.11 -15.72
N ASN A 219 -4.27 4.02 -16.68
CA ASN A 219 -4.80 5.38 -16.52
C ASN A 219 -6.33 5.34 -16.37
N TRP A 220 -7.00 4.62 -17.25
CA TRP A 220 -8.47 4.55 -17.22
C TRP A 220 -9.00 3.94 -15.93
N ILE A 221 -8.39 2.86 -15.44
CA ILE A 221 -8.89 2.17 -14.25
C ILE A 221 -8.70 3.01 -12.98
N TRP A 222 -7.60 3.76 -12.92
CA TRP A 222 -7.34 4.70 -11.84
C TRP A 222 -8.37 5.82 -11.83
N ASP A 223 -8.61 6.44 -12.99
CA ASP A 223 -9.63 7.48 -13.12
C ASP A 223 -11.03 6.95 -12.76
N TYR A 224 -11.33 5.71 -13.15
CA TYR A 224 -12.60 5.06 -12.85
C TYR A 224 -12.81 4.86 -11.34
N ILE A 225 -11.81 4.37 -10.61
CA ILE A 225 -11.94 4.16 -9.16
C ILE A 225 -11.99 5.48 -8.38
N CYS A 226 -11.24 6.50 -8.81
CA CYS A 226 -11.26 7.84 -8.20
C CYS A 226 -12.60 8.58 -8.39
N ASN A 227 -13.29 8.30 -9.49
CA ASN A 227 -14.57 8.90 -9.86
C ASN A 227 -15.75 7.94 -9.72
N TYR A 228 -15.58 6.86 -8.97
CA TYR A 228 -16.62 5.86 -8.83
C TYR A 228 -17.90 6.45 -8.19
N SER A 229 -19.02 6.25 -8.86
CA SER A 229 -20.33 6.73 -8.43
C SER A 229 -21.44 5.72 -8.71
N VAL A 230 -22.45 5.71 -7.86
CA VAL A 230 -23.69 4.93 -8.04
C VAL A 230 -24.85 5.92 -7.98
N ASP A 231 -25.73 5.91 -8.98
CA ASP A 231 -26.87 6.83 -9.08
C ASP A 231 -26.50 8.31 -8.91
N ASN A 232 -25.39 8.72 -9.54
CA ASN A 232 -24.78 10.06 -9.44
C ASN A 232 -24.24 10.45 -8.05
N ILE A 233 -24.21 9.51 -7.10
CA ILE A 233 -23.61 9.68 -5.78
C ILE A 233 -22.18 9.14 -5.83
N LYS A 234 -21.19 10.01 -5.59
CA LYS A 234 -19.78 9.61 -5.49
C LYS A 234 -19.59 8.67 -4.30
N ILE A 235 -19.07 7.47 -4.55
CA ILE A 235 -18.78 6.49 -3.51
C ILE A 235 -17.30 6.62 -3.13
N PRO A 236 -16.98 7.09 -1.91
CA PRO A 236 -15.60 7.22 -1.49
C PRO A 236 -14.97 5.84 -1.28
N VAL A 237 -13.88 5.57 -1.99
CA VAL A 237 -13.03 4.41 -1.76
C VAL A 237 -11.94 4.81 -0.76
N TRP A 238 -12.13 4.44 0.51
CA TRP A 238 -11.34 4.90 1.66
C TRP A 238 -9.80 4.85 1.46
N PRO A 239 -9.20 3.80 0.86
CA PRO A 239 -7.76 3.72 0.64
C PRO A 239 -7.17 4.80 -0.30
N LEU A 240 -7.96 5.36 -1.22
CA LEU A 240 -7.42 6.18 -2.31
C LEU A 240 -6.70 7.44 -1.84
N ARG A 241 -7.05 7.97 -0.66
CA ARG A 241 -6.41 9.17 -0.11
C ARG A 241 -4.92 8.99 0.22
N PHE A 242 -4.43 7.76 0.33
CA PHE A 242 -3.04 7.44 0.64
C PHE A 242 -2.17 7.25 -0.60
N PHE A 243 -2.75 7.47 -1.78
CA PHE A 243 -2.10 7.22 -3.07
C PHE A 243 -2.13 8.49 -3.93
N ASN A 244 -0.99 8.82 -4.53
CA ASN A 244 -0.86 9.85 -5.55
C ASN A 244 0.01 9.34 -6.73
N PRO A 245 -0.39 8.25 -7.40
CA PRO A 245 0.44 7.61 -8.40
C PRO A 245 0.55 8.46 -9.67
N GLU A 246 1.79 8.68 -10.13
CA GLU A 246 2.06 9.45 -11.34
C GLU A 246 2.18 8.54 -12.57
N SER A 247 2.90 7.42 -12.43
CA SER A 247 3.09 6.46 -13.52
C SER A 247 1.90 5.52 -13.69
N SER A 248 1.73 4.95 -14.89
CA SER A 248 0.78 3.88 -15.17
C SER A 248 1.03 2.64 -14.30
N GLY A 249 2.30 2.27 -14.11
CA GLY A 249 2.70 1.18 -13.24
C GLY A 249 2.28 1.38 -11.79
N ASP A 250 2.44 2.59 -11.24
CA ASP A 250 2.00 2.91 -9.88
C ASP A 250 0.48 2.92 -9.76
N LYS A 251 -0.23 3.38 -10.81
CA LYS A 251 -1.70 3.32 -10.87
C LYS A 251 -2.21 1.89 -10.82
N TYR A 252 -1.59 0.97 -11.56
CA TYR A 252 -1.88 -0.46 -11.48
C TYR A 252 -1.72 -0.99 -10.05
N ILE A 253 -0.59 -0.65 -9.41
CA ILE A 253 -0.28 -1.13 -8.06
C ILE A 253 -1.27 -0.55 -7.03
N CYS A 254 -1.45 0.77 -7.01
CA CYS A 254 -2.34 1.47 -6.10
C CYS A 254 -3.80 1.03 -6.29
N PHE A 255 -4.24 0.74 -7.52
CA PHE A 255 -5.57 0.20 -7.78
C PHE A 255 -5.78 -1.16 -7.07
N TYR A 256 -4.85 -2.11 -7.24
CA TYR A 256 -4.98 -3.41 -6.57
C TYR A 256 -4.82 -3.30 -5.05
N ALA A 257 -3.92 -2.45 -4.56
CA ALA A 257 -3.75 -2.21 -3.13
C ALA A 257 -5.03 -1.62 -2.52
N ALA A 258 -5.63 -0.62 -3.18
CA ALA A 258 -6.92 -0.04 -2.79
C ALA A 258 -8.03 -1.08 -2.77
N LEU A 259 -8.13 -1.90 -3.83
CA LEU A 259 -9.10 -2.97 -3.87
C LEU A 259 -8.89 -3.97 -2.74
N ARG A 260 -7.67 -4.40 -2.44
CA ARG A 260 -7.40 -5.39 -1.39
C ARG A 260 -7.68 -4.82 0.01
N ALA A 261 -7.40 -3.53 0.23
CA ALA A 261 -7.70 -2.84 1.49
C ALA A 261 -9.17 -2.45 1.67
N TRP A 262 -9.94 -2.34 0.58
CA TRP A 262 -11.35 -1.96 0.65
C TRP A 262 -12.22 -3.11 1.17
N ASN A 263 -12.46 -3.11 2.48
CA ASN A 263 -13.23 -4.14 3.19
C ASN A 263 -14.55 -3.62 3.80
N ASP A 264 -14.80 -2.31 3.76
CA ASP A 264 -15.93 -1.66 4.44
C ASP A 264 -17.32 -2.04 3.89
N ASN A 265 -17.38 -2.64 2.70
CA ASN A 265 -18.63 -3.08 2.09
C ASN A 265 -18.38 -4.18 1.03
N PRO A 266 -18.42 -5.48 1.41
CA PRO A 266 -18.22 -6.58 0.48
C PRO A 266 -19.23 -6.58 -0.69
N GLY A 267 -20.48 -6.19 -0.44
CA GLY A 267 -21.51 -6.07 -1.48
C GLY A 267 -21.21 -4.94 -2.47
N GLY A 268 -20.85 -3.76 -1.95
CA GLY A 268 -20.45 -2.61 -2.73
C GLY A 268 -19.21 -2.87 -3.59
N LYS A 269 -18.21 -3.57 -3.04
CA LYS A 269 -17.02 -4.01 -3.78
C LYS A 269 -17.35 -4.97 -4.93
N LYS A 270 -18.23 -5.95 -4.70
CA LYS A 270 -18.70 -6.85 -5.77
C LYS A 270 -19.41 -6.07 -6.87
N TYR A 271 -20.28 -5.14 -6.50
CA TYR A 271 -20.98 -4.28 -7.45
C TYR A 271 -20.01 -3.36 -8.22
N PHE A 272 -19.02 -2.77 -7.56
CA PHE A 272 -17.94 -2.02 -8.18
C PHE A 272 -17.22 -2.85 -9.26
N LEU A 273 -16.75 -4.05 -8.92
CA LEU A 273 -16.02 -4.91 -9.85
C LEU A 273 -16.87 -5.32 -11.06
N TYR A 274 -18.17 -5.54 -10.85
CA TYR A 274 -19.12 -5.79 -11.93
C TYR A 274 -19.29 -4.59 -12.86
N SER A 275 -19.52 -3.41 -12.30
CA SER A 275 -19.69 -2.15 -13.05
C SER A 275 -18.42 -1.77 -13.80
N LEU A 276 -17.25 -1.93 -13.16
CA LEU A 276 -15.94 -1.75 -13.75
C LEU A 276 -15.77 -2.63 -15.00
N LYS A 277 -16.08 -3.93 -14.90
CA LYS A 277 -15.97 -4.86 -16.02
C LYS A 277 -16.85 -4.43 -17.20
N LYS A 278 -18.11 -4.07 -16.93
CA LYS A 278 -19.03 -3.59 -17.98
C LYS A 278 -18.54 -2.31 -18.64
N ALA A 279 -18.10 -1.33 -17.84
CA ALA A 279 -17.61 -0.06 -18.34
C ALA A 279 -16.38 -0.25 -19.24
N TRP A 280 -15.45 -1.13 -18.85
CA TRP A 280 -14.30 -1.45 -19.69
C TRP A 280 -14.68 -2.13 -21.00
N GLN A 281 -15.59 -3.11 -20.96
CA GLN A 281 -16.07 -3.80 -22.16
C GLN A 281 -16.74 -2.83 -23.14
N GLN A 282 -17.59 -1.92 -22.63
CA GLN A 282 -18.25 -0.90 -23.44
C GLN A 282 -17.24 0.08 -24.03
N ARG A 283 -16.27 0.57 -23.24
CA ARG A 283 -15.19 1.44 -23.71
C ARG A 283 -14.37 0.75 -24.81
N SER A 284 -13.95 -0.48 -24.57
CA SER A 284 -13.16 -1.27 -25.51
C SER A 284 -13.93 -1.51 -26.82
N PHE A 285 -15.24 -1.80 -26.74
CA PHE A 285 -16.10 -1.92 -27.91
C PHE A 285 -16.17 -0.60 -28.68
N ARG A 286 -16.43 0.53 -28.02
CA ARG A 286 -16.46 1.87 -28.64
C ARG A 286 -15.13 2.21 -29.32
N LYS A 287 -13.99 1.90 -28.68
CA LYS A 287 -12.65 2.09 -29.25
C LYS A 287 -12.46 1.27 -30.53
N LYS A 288 -12.92 0.01 -30.55
CA LYS A 288 -12.89 -0.86 -31.74
C LYS A 288 -13.83 -0.39 -32.87
N GLN A 289 -14.94 0.25 -32.52
CA GLN A 289 -15.92 0.76 -33.49
C GLN A 289 -15.58 2.15 -34.04
N LYS A 290 -14.59 2.88 -33.49
CA LYS A 290 -14.26 4.25 -33.92
C LYS A 290 -14.00 4.40 -35.43
N ASN A 291 -13.49 3.34 -36.08
CA ASN A 291 -13.22 3.30 -37.51
C ASN A 291 -14.19 2.39 -38.30
N LYS A 292 -15.24 1.88 -37.66
CA LYS A 292 -16.24 1.00 -38.29
C LYS A 292 -17.57 1.74 -38.35
N LYS A 293 -18.15 1.84 -39.53
CA LYS A 293 -19.52 2.36 -39.70
C LYS A 293 -20.48 1.19 -39.81
N THR A 294 -21.59 1.26 -39.07
CA THR A 294 -22.66 0.28 -39.21
C THR A 294 -23.35 0.47 -40.56
N LEU A 295 -23.39 -0.58 -41.37
CA LEU A 295 -24.24 -0.64 -42.55
C LEU A 295 -25.61 -1.20 -42.12
N SER A 296 -26.60 -0.32 -41.99
CA SER A 296 -27.99 -0.73 -41.79
C SER A 296 -28.69 -0.71 -43.15
N CYS A 297 -29.21 -1.87 -43.58
CA CYS A 297 -30.00 -1.99 -44.80
C CYS A 297 -31.17 -2.94 -44.56
N SER A 298 -32.29 -2.65 -45.22
CA SER A 298 -33.42 -3.58 -45.32
C SER A 298 -33.22 -4.42 -46.57
N LEU A 299 -33.31 -5.74 -46.42
CA LEU A 299 -33.24 -6.71 -47.50
C LEU A 299 -34.55 -7.47 -47.53
N ASP A 300 -35.02 -7.82 -48.73
CA ASP A 300 -36.12 -8.77 -48.86
C ASP A 300 -35.72 -10.13 -48.26
N ASP A 301 -36.69 -10.86 -47.70
CA ASP A 301 -36.43 -12.11 -46.97
C ASP A 301 -35.65 -13.13 -47.81
N GLU A 302 -35.99 -13.28 -49.09
CA GLU A 302 -35.28 -14.18 -50.02
C GLU A 302 -33.82 -13.74 -50.26
N VAL A 303 -33.56 -12.43 -50.37
CA VAL A 303 -32.20 -11.90 -50.56
C VAL A 303 -31.35 -12.12 -49.30
N LYS A 304 -31.95 -11.93 -48.13
CA LYS A 304 -31.30 -12.22 -46.85
C LYS A 304 -30.95 -13.70 -46.72
N LYS A 305 -31.85 -14.59 -47.12
CA LYS A 305 -31.63 -16.04 -47.10
C LYS A 305 -30.46 -16.44 -48.01
N HIS A 306 -30.42 -15.93 -49.24
CA HIS A 306 -29.28 -16.17 -50.13
C HIS A 306 -27.95 -15.66 -49.53
N LEU A 307 -27.98 -14.51 -48.83
CA LEU A 307 -26.80 -13.96 -48.17
C LEU A 307 -26.32 -14.85 -47.01
N GLU A 308 -27.25 -15.43 -46.24
CA GLU A 308 -26.97 -16.39 -45.16
C GLU A 308 -26.37 -17.70 -45.73
N GLU A 309 -26.97 -18.27 -46.77
CA GLU A 309 -26.49 -19.49 -47.44
C GLU A 309 -25.09 -19.30 -48.06
N LEU A 310 -24.82 -18.13 -48.67
CA LEU A 310 -23.50 -17.79 -49.17
C LEU A 310 -22.49 -17.64 -48.03
N ALA A 311 -22.88 -17.02 -46.91
CA ALA A 311 -21.99 -16.84 -45.77
C ALA A 311 -21.57 -18.19 -45.19
N GLU A 312 -22.50 -19.15 -45.08
CA GLU A 312 -22.21 -20.53 -44.68
C GLU A 312 -21.29 -21.23 -45.68
N THR A 313 -21.59 -21.14 -46.98
CA THR A 313 -20.79 -21.77 -48.05
C THR A 313 -19.34 -21.30 -48.05
N TYR A 314 -19.10 -20.02 -47.73
CA TYR A 314 -17.76 -19.45 -47.65
C TYR A 314 -17.13 -19.54 -46.25
N GLU A 315 -17.82 -20.10 -45.25
CA GLU A 315 -17.39 -20.15 -43.85
C GLU A 315 -17.03 -18.75 -43.29
N MET A 316 -17.80 -17.73 -43.67
CA MET A 316 -17.59 -16.33 -43.27
C MET A 316 -18.76 -15.80 -42.44
N THR A 317 -18.53 -14.76 -41.64
CA THR A 317 -19.68 -14.01 -41.10
C THR A 317 -20.37 -13.22 -42.21
N ILE A 318 -21.66 -12.93 -42.08
CA ILE A 318 -22.40 -12.07 -43.04
C ILE A 318 -21.69 -10.74 -43.26
N THR A 319 -21.10 -10.16 -42.19
CA THR A 319 -20.35 -8.90 -42.30
C THR A 319 -19.09 -9.04 -43.14
N ASP A 320 -18.35 -10.14 -42.97
CA ASP A 320 -17.13 -10.38 -43.75
C ASP A 320 -17.46 -10.67 -45.22
N LEU A 321 -18.54 -11.43 -45.48
CA LEU A 321 -19.02 -11.68 -46.84
C LEU A 321 -19.45 -10.39 -47.54
N VAL A 322 -20.27 -9.55 -46.88
CA VAL A 322 -20.67 -8.24 -47.44
C VAL A 322 -19.46 -7.36 -47.71
N THR A 323 -18.50 -7.31 -46.80
CA THR A 323 -17.25 -6.56 -46.99
C THR A 323 -16.49 -7.07 -48.21
N ARG A 324 -16.34 -8.39 -48.35
CA ARG A 324 -15.68 -9.01 -49.51
C ARG A 324 -16.39 -8.70 -50.82
N LEU A 325 -17.72 -8.81 -50.86
CA LEU A 325 -18.52 -8.50 -52.05
C LEU A 325 -18.34 -7.04 -52.48
N ILE A 326 -18.41 -6.09 -51.53
CA ILE A 326 -18.22 -4.67 -51.79
C ILE A 326 -16.80 -4.38 -52.29
N GLU A 327 -15.77 -4.90 -51.62
CA GLU A 327 -14.38 -4.67 -52.00
C GLU A 327 -14.04 -5.28 -53.36
N ASN A 328 -14.56 -6.47 -53.66
CA ASN A 328 -14.38 -7.11 -54.97
C ASN A 328 -15.02 -6.27 -56.08
N GLU A 329 -16.28 -5.86 -55.89
CA GLU A 329 -16.99 -5.05 -56.87
C GLU A 329 -16.34 -3.67 -57.06
N TYR A 330 -15.85 -3.06 -55.98
CA TYR A 330 -15.17 -1.76 -56.03
C TYR A 330 -13.83 -1.82 -56.78
N ARG A 331 -13.06 -2.90 -56.59
CA ARG A 331 -11.74 -3.08 -57.22
C ARG A 331 -11.83 -3.55 -58.67
N THR A 332 -12.98 -4.07 -59.10
CA THR A 332 -13.16 -4.52 -60.48
C THR A 332 -13.36 -3.30 -61.38
N PRO A 333 -12.49 -3.03 -62.37
CA PRO A 333 -12.62 -1.87 -63.23
C PRO A 333 -13.92 -1.94 -64.03
N LYS A 334 -14.77 -0.93 -63.89
CA LYS A 334 -16.03 -0.81 -64.64
C LYS A 334 -15.72 -0.31 -66.05
N LYS A 335 -16.07 -1.11 -67.05
CA LYS A 335 -15.93 -0.77 -68.48
C LYS A 335 -16.97 0.25 -68.92
#